data_AF-B6H7Z1-F1
#
_entry.id   AF-B6H7Z1-F1
#
_cell.length_a   1.000
_cell.length_b   1.000
_cell.length_c   1.000
_cell.angle_alpha   90.00
_cell.angle_beta   90.00
_cell.angle_gamma   90.00
#
_symmetry.space_group_name_H-M   'P 1'
#
loop_
_entity.id
_entity.type
_entity.pdbx_description
1 polymer ?
#
loop_
_entity_poly.entity_id
_entity_poly.type
_entity_poly.pdbx_seq_one_letter_code
_entity_poly.pdbx_strand_id
1 'polypeptide(L)'
;MHSSQLKKRHVVRSETLQDLVPSLPAAPLTSTLFTVLPAEIRNRIYTLALESEDVLTDDSSRSLYKQNAFYYRPGYKQPKRIQTALLQTCQQIYAEASLLPPAVNEHTFWFYRSPPHVNDASSPLNYFRKMTPKQRAQVQHLHLFTQQYFLEDNHWSQIWDGLKIGAEGRSSRGECRIAPKKMTITFRHTDWWYWENNDPLGIDPFRPGRTHAADMGRAVSPHAAARSWGNQFSSLPCLEELVIEFETIMRKRDQLDAIIQQALEWNFPMQADKGLYLVADPTSKRAYTWIGAKEAELQRQRPAWPVDTEAGSESQSGQEQPIPAAPALVPFDHPSDMGTNIDTNIGNRQVGADTEKFYVVFLTWKKRRVQESDVDGISWYIYFAFELDSLLSLSWGGSGLGFCNCDTENASSTAYNLVFIYMFLGSTKVKNPLPYKGAVSPTSAFVTSLAWVTPISFM
;
A
#
# COMPACT_ATOMS: atom_id res chain seq x y z
N MET A 1 -27.22 -40.05 -32.49
CA MET A 1 -25.75 -40.14 -32.33
C MET A 1 -25.34 -39.22 -31.19
N HIS A 2 -25.13 -39.80 -30.01
CA HIS A 2 -24.75 -39.09 -28.78
C HIS A 2 -23.24 -38.78 -28.81
N SER A 3 -22.87 -37.51 -28.65
CA SER A 3 -21.50 -37.10 -28.37
C SER A 3 -21.40 -36.74 -26.89
N SER A 4 -20.67 -37.57 -26.15
CA SER A 4 -20.41 -37.47 -24.73
C SER A 4 -19.24 -36.53 -24.46
N GLN A 5 -19.53 -35.28 -24.07
CA GLN A 5 -18.50 -34.44 -23.46
C GLN A 5 -18.27 -34.88 -22.01
N LEU A 6 -17.18 -35.60 -21.80
CA LEU A 6 -16.59 -35.89 -20.49
C LEU A 6 -16.15 -34.58 -19.82
N LYS A 7 -17.05 -33.97 -19.05
CA LYS A 7 -16.71 -32.97 -18.04
C LYS A 7 -15.90 -33.67 -16.96
N LYS A 8 -14.56 -33.56 -17.02
CA LYS A 8 -13.68 -33.84 -15.87
C LYS A 8 -14.05 -32.85 -14.76
N ARG A 9 -14.90 -33.29 -13.84
CA ARG A 9 -15.10 -32.65 -12.54
C ARG A 9 -13.77 -32.73 -11.78
N HIS A 10 -12.98 -31.67 -11.80
CA HIS A 10 -12.02 -31.43 -10.73
C HIS A 10 -12.83 -31.16 -9.46
N VAL A 11 -13.10 -32.22 -8.71
CA VAL A 11 -13.54 -32.11 -7.32
C VAL A 11 -12.32 -31.61 -6.56
N VAL A 12 -12.16 -30.29 -6.48
CA VAL A 12 -11.27 -29.68 -5.50
C VAL A 12 -11.88 -29.98 -4.15
N ARG A 13 -11.40 -31.08 -3.54
CA ARG A 13 -11.66 -31.44 -2.16
C ARG A 13 -11.02 -30.35 -1.31
N SER A 14 -11.75 -29.26 -1.07
CA SER A 14 -11.43 -28.24 -0.10
C SER A 14 -11.55 -28.86 1.29
N GLU A 15 -10.58 -29.71 1.66
CA GLU A 15 -10.35 -30.02 3.06
C GLU A 15 -10.01 -28.70 3.74
N THR A 16 -10.97 -28.19 4.52
CA THR A 16 -10.72 -27.14 5.49
C THR A 16 -9.49 -27.56 6.29
N LEU A 17 -8.36 -26.87 6.10
CA LEU A 17 -7.11 -27.00 6.86
C LEU A 17 -7.34 -26.62 8.33
N GLN A 18 -8.18 -27.38 9.02
CA GLN A 18 -8.40 -27.29 10.44
C GLN A 18 -7.32 -28.11 11.13
N ASP A 19 -6.56 -27.43 12.00
CA ASP A 19 -5.56 -27.98 12.93
C ASP A 19 -4.98 -29.32 12.49
N LEU A 20 -4.16 -29.28 11.43
CA LEU A 20 -3.35 -30.42 11.03
C LEU A 20 -2.48 -30.82 12.24
N VAL A 21 -2.81 -31.95 12.86
CA VAL A 21 -1.90 -32.61 13.79
C VAL A 21 -0.83 -33.26 12.92
N PRO A 22 0.41 -32.77 12.93
CA PRO A 22 1.43 -33.30 12.05
C PRO A 22 1.74 -34.74 12.47
N SER A 23 1.83 -35.65 11.49
CA SER A 23 2.24 -37.05 11.70
C SER A 23 3.75 -37.17 11.91
N LEU A 24 4.29 -36.37 12.83
CA LEU A 24 5.70 -36.32 13.19
C LEU A 24 5.98 -37.22 14.40
N PRO A 25 7.23 -37.66 14.61
CA PRO A 25 7.60 -38.36 15.83
C PRO A 25 7.55 -37.42 17.04
N ALA A 26 7.31 -37.99 18.22
CA ALA A 26 7.50 -37.28 19.49
C ALA A 26 8.98 -36.88 19.66
N ALA A 27 9.23 -35.83 20.43
CA ALA A 27 10.61 -35.40 20.70
C ALA A 27 11.37 -36.46 21.53
N PRO A 28 12.65 -36.74 21.21
CA PRO A 28 13.49 -37.58 22.06
C PRO A 28 13.64 -36.96 23.45
N LEU A 29 13.35 -37.72 24.50
CA LEU A 29 13.47 -37.30 25.91
C LEU A 29 14.91 -36.91 26.32
N THR A 30 15.91 -37.30 25.52
CA THR A 30 17.33 -37.01 25.72
C THR A 30 17.85 -35.82 24.92
N SER A 31 16.98 -35.13 24.17
CA SER A 31 17.40 -33.99 23.36
C SER A 31 17.90 -32.85 24.25
N THR A 32 19.14 -32.42 24.06
CA THR A 32 19.73 -31.26 24.74
C THR A 32 18.95 -29.98 24.46
N LEU A 33 18.33 -29.89 23.27
CA LEU A 33 17.46 -28.77 22.92
C LEU A 33 16.32 -28.59 23.93
N PHE A 34 15.70 -29.68 24.41
CA PHE A 34 14.56 -29.61 25.32
C PHE A 34 14.93 -29.77 26.80
N THR A 35 16.06 -30.42 27.10
CA THR A 35 16.50 -30.71 28.48
C THR A 35 17.41 -29.64 29.06
N VAL A 36 18.16 -28.92 28.21
CA VAL A 36 19.13 -27.90 28.65
C VAL A 36 18.64 -26.49 28.31
N LEU A 37 18.11 -26.27 27.11
CA LEU A 37 17.74 -24.92 26.69
C LEU A 37 16.34 -24.55 27.18
N PRO A 38 16.18 -23.41 27.86
CA PRO A 38 14.86 -22.92 28.25
C PRO A 38 14.09 -22.42 27.02
N ALA A 39 12.76 -22.29 27.16
CA ALA A 39 11.86 -22.02 26.04
C ALA A 39 12.18 -20.69 25.32
N GLU A 40 12.67 -19.69 26.05
CA GLU A 40 13.06 -18.38 25.52
C GLU A 40 14.22 -18.49 24.54
N ILE A 41 15.21 -19.33 24.86
CA ILE A 41 16.37 -19.56 23.98
C ILE A 41 15.96 -20.40 22.78
N ARG A 42 15.11 -21.42 22.97
CA ARG A 42 14.55 -22.19 21.85
C ARG A 42 13.78 -21.31 20.89
N ASN A 43 12.92 -20.44 21.38
CA ASN A 43 12.17 -19.50 20.55
C ASN A 43 13.07 -18.58 19.73
N ARG A 44 14.17 -18.08 20.30
CA ARG A 44 15.16 -17.30 19.55
C ARG A 44 15.83 -18.12 18.45
N ILE A 45 16.23 -19.35 18.76
CA ILE A 45 16.81 -20.28 17.76
C ILE A 45 15.80 -20.52 16.64
N TYR A 46 14.54 -20.80 16.97
CA TYR A 46 13.50 -21.05 15.98
C TYR A 46 13.21 -19.81 15.13
N THR A 47 13.15 -18.63 15.73
CA THR A 47 12.95 -17.37 14.99
C THR A 47 14.06 -17.18 13.96
N LEU A 48 15.33 -17.29 14.37
CA LEU A 48 16.46 -17.13 13.45
C LEU A 48 16.49 -18.21 12.37
N ALA A 49 16.18 -19.46 12.72
CA ALA A 49 16.19 -20.58 11.77
C ALA A 49 15.01 -20.56 10.79
N LEU A 50 13.90 -19.91 11.13
CA LEU A 50 12.68 -19.82 10.33
C LEU A 50 12.48 -18.44 9.70
N GLU A 51 13.46 -17.54 9.85
CA GLU A 51 13.53 -16.31 9.09
C GLU A 51 13.88 -16.61 7.63
N SER A 52 13.32 -15.83 6.73
CA SER A 52 13.49 -15.97 5.29
C SER A 52 14.88 -15.48 4.92
N GLU A 53 15.64 -16.34 4.25
CA GLU A 53 16.99 -16.04 3.83
C GLU A 53 17.12 -16.12 2.31
N ASP A 54 18.17 -15.47 1.84
CA ASP A 54 18.63 -15.46 0.47
C ASP A 54 19.13 -16.89 0.10
N VAL A 55 18.56 -17.51 -0.94
CA VAL A 55 18.93 -18.90 -1.32
C VAL A 55 20.40 -18.95 -1.78
N LEU A 56 21.26 -19.51 -0.93
CA LEU A 56 22.64 -19.84 -1.29
C LEU A 56 22.63 -21.19 -2.04
N THR A 57 22.81 -21.16 -3.37
CA THR A 57 23.20 -22.37 -4.10
C THR A 57 24.71 -22.40 -4.25
N ASP A 58 25.32 -23.58 -4.16
CA ASP A 58 26.76 -23.81 -4.38
C ASP A 58 27.23 -23.28 -5.76
N ASP A 59 26.30 -23.10 -6.69
CA ASP A 59 26.50 -22.40 -7.96
C ASP A 59 25.96 -20.95 -7.85
N SER A 60 26.73 -20.08 -7.22
CA SER A 60 26.40 -18.67 -6.91
C SER A 60 25.94 -17.81 -8.10
N SER A 61 26.17 -18.29 -9.34
CA SER A 61 25.77 -17.60 -10.57
C SER A 61 24.32 -17.85 -10.98
N ARG A 62 23.75 -19.01 -10.60
CA ARG A 62 22.42 -19.45 -11.06
C ARG A 62 21.26 -19.02 -10.16
N SER A 63 21.53 -18.67 -8.90
CA SER A 63 20.50 -18.21 -7.97
C SER A 63 20.18 -16.72 -8.13
N LEU A 64 21.11 -15.91 -8.67
CA LEU A 64 20.92 -14.48 -8.82
C LEU A 64 19.95 -14.16 -9.96
N TYR A 65 19.07 -13.19 -9.73
CA TYR A 65 18.27 -12.64 -10.82
C TYR A 65 19.17 -11.87 -11.79
N LYS A 66 18.73 -11.83 -13.05
CA LYS A 66 19.36 -10.96 -14.06
C LYS A 66 19.26 -9.51 -13.61
N GLN A 67 20.35 -8.75 -13.76
CA GLN A 67 20.42 -7.38 -13.26
C GLN A 67 19.46 -6.40 -13.95
N ASN A 68 19.09 -6.72 -15.19
CA ASN A 68 18.10 -5.96 -15.95
C ASN A 68 16.67 -6.46 -15.73
N ALA A 69 16.43 -7.48 -14.89
CA ALA A 69 15.07 -7.92 -14.57
C ALA A 69 14.32 -6.86 -13.75
N PHE A 70 13.03 -6.65 -14.05
CA PHE A 70 12.19 -5.68 -13.35
C PHE A 70 12.09 -5.86 -11.82
N TYR A 71 12.38 -7.06 -11.31
CA TYR A 71 12.34 -7.40 -9.89
C TYR A 71 13.72 -7.41 -9.23
N TYR A 72 14.80 -7.14 -9.97
CA TYR A 72 16.15 -7.04 -9.42
C TYR A 72 16.37 -5.67 -8.77
N ARG A 73 16.61 -5.64 -7.46
CA ARG A 73 16.83 -4.41 -6.70
C ARG A 73 17.51 -4.69 -5.34
N PRO A 74 17.95 -3.66 -4.59
CA PRO A 74 18.40 -3.84 -3.22
C PRO A 74 17.36 -4.59 -2.37
N GLY A 75 17.78 -5.61 -1.63
CA GLY A 75 16.90 -6.48 -0.85
C GLY A 75 16.19 -7.59 -1.63
N TYR A 76 16.22 -7.58 -2.96
CA TYR A 76 15.58 -8.55 -3.86
C TYR A 76 16.52 -8.89 -5.04
N LYS A 77 17.59 -9.60 -4.72
CA LYS A 77 18.65 -9.96 -5.68
C LYS A 77 18.55 -11.40 -6.17
N GLN A 78 17.89 -12.23 -5.38
CA GLN A 78 17.69 -13.66 -5.61
C GLN A 78 16.41 -14.13 -4.91
N PRO A 79 15.96 -15.37 -5.18
CA PRO A 79 14.87 -15.98 -4.45
C PRO A 79 15.17 -16.02 -2.95
N LYS A 80 14.17 -15.70 -2.15
CA LYS A 80 14.20 -15.91 -0.71
C LYS A 80 13.45 -17.18 -0.34
N ARG A 81 13.91 -17.87 0.69
CA ARG A 81 13.30 -19.11 1.15
C ARG A 81 13.28 -19.17 2.67
N ILE A 82 12.16 -19.65 3.20
CA ILE A 82 12.05 -20.05 4.60
C ILE A 82 12.40 -21.53 4.71
N GLN A 83 13.40 -21.86 5.53
CA GLN A 83 13.81 -23.25 5.75
C GLN A 83 12.83 -23.97 6.70
N THR A 84 11.87 -24.70 6.15
CA THR A 84 10.84 -25.40 6.96
C THR A 84 11.25 -26.80 7.43
N ALA A 85 12.47 -27.26 7.11
CA ALA A 85 12.95 -28.60 7.50
C ALA A 85 12.97 -28.79 9.03
N LEU A 86 13.28 -27.72 9.78
CA LEU A 86 13.23 -27.72 11.23
C LEU A 86 11.84 -28.12 11.77
N LEU A 87 10.77 -27.58 11.16
CA LEU A 87 9.39 -27.88 11.54
C LEU A 87 8.99 -29.33 11.24
N GLN A 88 9.73 -30.02 10.38
CA GLN A 88 9.50 -31.43 10.01
C GLN A 88 10.27 -32.40 10.91
N THR A 89 10.99 -31.91 11.93
CA THR A 89 11.86 -32.77 12.76
C THR A 89 11.07 -33.57 13.78
N CYS A 90 10.27 -32.91 14.63
CA CYS A 90 9.43 -33.58 15.63
C CYS A 90 8.21 -32.74 16.01
N GLN A 91 7.23 -33.38 16.66
CA GLN A 91 5.99 -32.73 17.10
C GLN A 91 6.23 -31.55 18.03
N GLN A 92 7.22 -31.62 18.92
CA GLN A 92 7.48 -30.56 19.90
C GLN A 92 8.00 -29.28 19.22
N ILE A 93 8.93 -29.40 18.28
CA ILE A 93 9.40 -28.25 17.49
C ILE A 93 8.23 -27.66 16.70
N TYR A 94 7.43 -28.50 16.04
CA TYR A 94 6.27 -28.00 15.29
C TYR A 94 5.28 -27.26 16.19
N ALA A 95 4.97 -27.81 17.38
CA ALA A 95 4.06 -27.20 18.33
C ALA A 95 4.56 -25.84 18.85
N GLU A 96 5.87 -25.73 19.12
CA GLU A 96 6.49 -24.48 19.61
C GLU A 96 6.68 -23.44 18.49
N ALA A 97 6.94 -23.86 17.25
CA ALA A 97 7.50 -22.97 16.21
C ALA A 97 6.67 -22.84 14.92
N SER A 98 5.64 -23.66 14.67
CA SER A 98 4.88 -23.65 13.39
C SER A 98 4.17 -22.34 13.05
N LEU A 99 4.00 -21.48 14.05
CA LEU A 99 3.41 -20.15 13.94
C LEU A 99 4.43 -19.06 13.61
N LEU A 100 5.73 -19.34 13.76
CA LEU A 100 6.79 -18.36 13.51
C LEU A 100 6.95 -17.98 12.04
N PRO A 101 6.89 -18.91 11.05
CA PRO A 101 7.06 -18.54 9.65
C PRO A 101 6.14 -17.41 9.18
N PRO A 102 4.81 -17.43 9.44
CA PRO A 102 3.96 -16.29 9.10
C PRO A 102 4.09 -15.09 10.05
N ALA A 103 4.64 -15.26 11.25
CA ALA A 103 4.79 -14.18 12.23
C ALA A 103 5.99 -13.27 11.95
N VAL A 104 7.14 -13.88 11.62
CA VAL A 104 8.43 -13.19 11.56
C VAL A 104 8.79 -12.75 10.15
N ASN A 105 8.19 -13.37 9.13
CA ASN A 105 8.54 -13.10 7.75
C ASN A 105 7.59 -12.11 7.09
N GLU A 106 8.16 -11.32 6.19
CA GLU A 106 7.42 -10.47 5.28
C GLU A 106 6.71 -11.32 4.21
N HIS A 107 5.43 -11.02 3.96
CA HIS A 107 4.66 -11.64 2.89
C HIS A 107 4.59 -10.73 1.67
N THR A 108 5.47 -11.00 0.71
CA THR A 108 5.64 -10.19 -0.49
C THR A 108 4.69 -10.61 -1.62
N PHE A 109 4.01 -9.64 -2.22
CA PHE A 109 3.16 -9.80 -3.39
C PHE A 109 3.60 -8.85 -4.50
N TRP A 110 3.47 -9.31 -5.74
CA TRP A 110 3.87 -8.59 -6.94
C TRP A 110 2.66 -8.45 -7.86
N PHE A 111 2.07 -7.27 -7.87
CA PHE A 111 1.04 -6.89 -8.83
C PHE A 111 1.76 -6.40 -10.08
N TYR A 112 2.00 -7.35 -10.98
CA TYR A 112 2.80 -7.27 -12.20
C TYR A 112 4.32 -7.38 -12.01
N ARG A 113 4.97 -7.95 -13.03
CA ARG A 113 6.44 -8.08 -13.14
C ARG A 113 7.07 -8.80 -11.94
N SER A 114 6.45 -9.91 -11.55
CA SER A 114 6.96 -10.81 -10.51
C SER A 114 8.16 -11.61 -11.03
N PRO A 115 9.04 -12.08 -10.15
CA PRO A 115 9.97 -13.14 -10.49
C PRO A 115 9.21 -14.40 -10.96
N PRO A 116 9.73 -15.16 -11.94
CA PRO A 116 9.00 -16.26 -12.58
C PRO A 116 8.71 -17.46 -11.67
N HIS A 117 9.44 -17.61 -10.56
CA HIS A 117 9.24 -18.72 -9.61
C HIS A 117 8.25 -18.36 -8.48
N VAL A 118 7.78 -17.12 -8.41
CA VAL A 118 6.83 -16.70 -7.37
C VAL A 118 5.43 -17.14 -7.76
N ASN A 119 4.93 -18.17 -7.08
CA ASN A 119 3.55 -18.62 -7.21
C ASN A 119 2.59 -17.66 -6.48
N ASP A 120 1.37 -17.51 -6.99
CA ASP A 120 0.34 -16.61 -6.43
C ASP A 120 0.82 -15.16 -6.23
N ALA A 121 1.74 -14.68 -7.07
CA ALA A 121 2.41 -13.39 -6.91
C ALA A 121 1.42 -12.23 -6.70
N SER A 122 0.30 -12.22 -7.41
CA SER A 122 -0.76 -11.22 -7.30
C SER A 122 -2.05 -11.73 -6.63
N SER A 123 -2.00 -12.88 -5.94
CA SER A 123 -3.18 -13.49 -5.31
C SER A 123 -2.96 -13.78 -3.82
N PRO A 124 -3.04 -12.74 -2.95
CA PRO A 124 -2.95 -12.91 -1.50
C PRO A 124 -3.93 -13.95 -0.96
N LEU A 125 -5.16 -13.99 -1.49
CA LEU A 125 -6.17 -14.96 -1.08
C LEU A 125 -5.73 -16.40 -1.31
N ASN A 126 -5.22 -16.74 -2.51
CA ASN A 126 -4.78 -18.09 -2.83
C ASN A 126 -3.54 -18.49 -2.01
N TYR A 127 -2.64 -17.54 -1.78
CA TYR A 127 -1.49 -17.73 -0.91
C TYR A 127 -1.92 -18.07 0.53
N PHE A 128 -2.77 -17.24 1.15
CA PHE A 128 -3.19 -17.44 2.54
C PHE A 128 -4.15 -18.62 2.72
N ARG A 129 -4.88 -19.05 1.69
CA ARG A 129 -5.71 -20.27 1.75
C ARG A 129 -4.91 -21.54 2.04
N LYS A 130 -3.60 -21.54 1.75
CA LYS A 130 -2.68 -22.65 2.04
C LYS A 130 -2.28 -22.73 3.51
N MET A 131 -2.61 -21.70 4.31
CA MET A 131 -2.27 -21.63 5.73
C MET A 131 -3.46 -21.99 6.61
N THR A 132 -3.17 -22.57 7.78
CA THR A 132 -4.17 -22.79 8.81
C THR A 132 -4.69 -21.46 9.38
N PRO A 133 -5.89 -21.42 9.98
CA PRO A 133 -6.40 -20.21 10.63
C PRO A 133 -5.44 -19.63 11.69
N LYS A 134 -4.79 -20.48 12.48
CA LYS A 134 -3.82 -20.04 13.51
C LYS A 134 -2.61 -19.36 12.88
N GLN A 135 -2.08 -19.91 11.79
CA GLN A 135 -0.96 -19.32 11.05
C GLN A 135 -1.33 -17.96 10.44
N ARG A 136 -2.49 -17.87 9.78
CA ARG A 136 -2.96 -16.61 9.20
C ARG A 136 -3.16 -15.49 10.24
N ALA A 137 -3.60 -15.86 11.45
CA ALA A 137 -3.74 -14.92 12.55
C ALA A 137 -2.41 -14.31 13.01
N GLN A 138 -1.28 -14.94 12.67
CA GLN A 138 0.04 -14.42 13.01
C GLN A 138 0.65 -13.48 11.96
N VAL A 139 0.05 -13.34 10.78
CA VAL A 139 0.58 -12.49 9.71
C VAL A 139 0.76 -11.04 10.19
N GLN A 140 1.99 -10.55 10.21
CA GLN A 140 2.32 -9.20 10.71
C GLN A 140 2.55 -8.18 9.59
N HIS A 141 3.26 -8.57 8.53
CA HIS A 141 3.77 -7.63 7.53
C HIS A 141 3.46 -8.09 6.10
N LEU A 142 2.77 -7.23 5.34
CA LEU A 142 2.56 -7.39 3.90
C LEU A 142 3.46 -6.42 3.14
N HIS A 143 4.09 -6.87 2.05
CA HIS A 143 4.83 -6.00 1.14
C HIS A 143 4.30 -6.16 -0.28
N LEU A 144 3.76 -5.08 -0.85
CA LEU A 144 3.15 -5.06 -2.16
C LEU A 144 4.06 -4.28 -3.12
N PHE A 145 4.56 -4.95 -4.15
CA PHE A 145 5.08 -4.29 -5.35
C PHE A 145 3.91 -4.05 -6.29
N THR A 146 3.61 -2.79 -6.59
CA THR A 146 2.41 -2.42 -7.35
C THR A 146 2.75 -1.46 -8.46
N GLN A 147 2.31 -1.76 -9.68
CA GLN A 147 2.17 -0.73 -10.69
C GLN A 147 1.18 0.34 -10.24
N GLN A 148 1.46 1.60 -10.56
CA GLN A 148 0.58 2.72 -10.25
C GLN A 148 -0.82 2.52 -10.85
N TYR A 149 -0.89 2.02 -12.09
CA TYR A 149 -2.13 1.64 -12.76
C TYR A 149 -3.02 0.75 -11.88
N PHE A 150 -2.42 -0.23 -11.21
CA PHE A 150 -3.16 -1.18 -10.37
C PHE A 150 -3.91 -0.50 -9.22
N LEU A 151 -3.29 0.50 -8.59
CA LEU A 151 -3.91 1.25 -7.50
C LEU A 151 -4.98 2.22 -8.00
N GLU A 152 -4.72 2.87 -9.13
CA GLU A 152 -5.59 3.92 -9.65
C GLU A 152 -6.82 3.38 -10.41
N ASP A 153 -6.82 2.10 -10.84
CA ASP A 153 -7.92 1.47 -11.60
C ASP A 153 -8.93 0.68 -10.72
N ASN A 154 -9.13 1.11 -9.47
CA ASN A 154 -10.11 0.53 -8.53
C ASN A 154 -9.92 -0.99 -8.23
N HIS A 155 -8.74 -1.55 -8.49
CA HIS A 155 -8.45 -2.95 -8.17
C HIS A 155 -8.00 -3.16 -6.71
N TRP A 156 -7.72 -2.09 -5.97
CA TRP A 156 -7.27 -2.19 -4.59
C TRP A 156 -8.22 -2.97 -3.69
N SER A 157 -9.54 -2.70 -3.72
CA SER A 157 -10.51 -3.45 -2.93
C SER A 157 -10.57 -4.93 -3.31
N GLN A 158 -10.37 -5.23 -4.60
CA GLN A 158 -10.48 -6.57 -5.16
C GLN A 158 -9.40 -7.53 -4.65
N ILE A 159 -8.21 -7.03 -4.25
CA ILE A 159 -7.16 -7.89 -3.67
C ILE A 159 -7.55 -8.45 -2.31
N TRP A 160 -8.48 -7.77 -1.64
CA TRP A 160 -9.03 -8.14 -0.35
C TRP A 160 -10.33 -8.94 -0.48
N ASP A 161 -10.86 -9.14 -1.70
CA ASP A 161 -12.08 -9.92 -1.90
C ASP A 161 -11.88 -11.36 -1.41
N GLY A 162 -12.79 -11.82 -0.55
CA GLY A 162 -12.68 -13.13 0.10
C GLY A 162 -11.65 -13.20 1.25
N LEU A 163 -10.86 -12.14 1.47
CA LEU A 163 -9.96 -11.98 2.62
C LEU A 163 -10.59 -11.02 3.63
N LYS A 164 -10.98 -11.53 4.79
CA LYS A 164 -11.47 -10.70 5.90
C LYS A 164 -10.29 -10.13 6.66
N ILE A 165 -10.23 -8.81 6.78
CA ILE A 165 -9.18 -8.11 7.53
C ILE A 165 -9.76 -7.57 8.84
N GLY A 166 -9.11 -7.86 9.97
CA GLY A 166 -9.48 -7.30 11.28
C GLY A 166 -9.52 -8.31 12.43
N ALA A 167 -9.78 -7.83 13.65
CA ALA A 167 -9.58 -8.59 14.89
C ALA A 167 -10.79 -9.41 15.40
N GLU A 168 -12.04 -9.00 15.13
CA GLU A 168 -13.21 -9.60 15.80
C GLU A 168 -14.04 -10.56 14.94
N GLY A 169 -14.20 -11.80 15.44
CA GLY A 169 -15.13 -12.81 14.93
C GLY A 169 -14.54 -14.22 14.96
N ARG A 170 -15.24 -15.18 15.59
CA ARG A 170 -14.92 -16.61 15.47
C ARG A 170 -15.03 -16.98 14.00
N SER A 171 -13.95 -17.45 13.38
CA SER A 171 -13.97 -17.97 12.02
C SER A 171 -15.02 -19.08 11.91
N SER A 172 -16.16 -18.75 11.33
CA SER A 172 -17.09 -19.77 10.86
C SER A 172 -16.51 -20.36 9.57
N ARG A 173 -16.77 -21.65 9.36
CA ARG A 173 -16.20 -22.50 8.28
C ARG A 173 -15.95 -21.74 6.97
N GLY A 174 -14.69 -21.63 6.56
CA GLY A 174 -14.29 -21.26 5.19
C GLY A 174 -13.73 -19.84 5.00
N GLU A 175 -13.79 -18.96 6.00
CA GLU A 175 -13.29 -17.59 5.87
C GLU A 175 -11.76 -17.52 5.88
N CYS A 176 -11.17 -16.73 4.97
CA CYS A 176 -9.75 -16.42 4.98
C CYS A 176 -9.54 -15.11 5.74
N ARG A 177 -8.95 -15.16 6.93
CA ARG A 177 -8.80 -13.99 7.80
C ARG A 177 -7.34 -13.73 8.15
N ILE A 178 -6.87 -12.50 7.97
CA ILE A 178 -5.55 -12.03 8.40
C ILE A 178 -5.69 -10.69 9.14
N ALA A 179 -4.67 -10.31 9.90
CA ALA A 179 -4.68 -9.06 10.66
C ALA A 179 -3.29 -8.37 10.64
N PRO A 180 -2.78 -7.99 9.45
CA PRO A 180 -1.47 -7.37 9.32
C PRO A 180 -1.41 -6.04 10.06
N LYS A 181 -0.28 -5.79 10.71
CA LYS A 181 0.01 -4.55 11.44
C LYS A 181 0.82 -3.57 10.60
N LYS A 182 1.63 -4.09 9.69
CA LYS A 182 2.46 -3.31 8.79
C LYS A 182 2.17 -3.65 7.34
N MET A 183 2.15 -2.61 6.50
CA MET A 183 2.05 -2.74 5.06
C MET A 183 3.10 -1.88 4.41
N THR A 184 3.83 -2.44 3.45
CA THR A 184 4.75 -1.71 2.60
C THR A 184 4.23 -1.72 1.17
N ILE A 185 4.18 -0.58 0.52
CA ILE A 185 3.88 -0.45 -0.91
C ILE A 185 5.13 0.09 -1.59
N THR A 186 5.63 -0.58 -2.63
CA THR A 186 6.77 -0.10 -3.41
C THR A 186 6.34 0.22 -4.83
N PHE A 187 6.64 1.45 -5.24
CA PHE A 187 6.64 1.88 -6.63
C PHE A 187 8.07 1.91 -7.15
N ARG A 188 8.45 0.91 -7.96
CA ARG A 188 9.72 0.93 -8.70
C ARG A 188 9.68 2.02 -9.77
N HIS A 189 10.83 2.40 -10.33
CA HIS A 189 10.86 3.30 -11.49
C HIS A 189 9.95 2.81 -12.63
N THR A 190 9.90 1.50 -12.82
CA THR A 190 9.08 0.92 -13.88
C THR A 190 7.59 0.84 -13.52
N ASP A 191 7.21 1.01 -12.25
CA ASP A 191 5.81 0.90 -11.82
C ASP A 191 5.00 2.17 -12.11
N TRP A 192 5.65 3.29 -12.42
CA TRP A 192 4.98 4.54 -12.80
C TRP A 192 4.31 4.46 -14.17
N TRP A 193 3.22 5.19 -14.33
CA TRP A 193 2.53 5.30 -15.62
C TRP A 193 3.46 5.76 -16.73
N TYR A 194 3.49 5.00 -17.83
CA TYR A 194 4.24 5.31 -19.04
C TYR A 194 5.70 5.71 -18.77
N TRP A 195 6.32 5.06 -17.78
CA TRP A 195 7.73 5.26 -17.46
C TRP A 195 8.62 5.12 -18.71
N GLU A 196 8.25 4.23 -19.64
CA GLU A 196 8.94 4.01 -20.91
C GLU A 196 9.00 5.26 -21.80
N ASN A 197 7.98 6.11 -21.70
CA ASN A 197 7.85 7.32 -22.52
C ASN A 197 8.42 8.56 -21.83
N ASN A 198 9.09 8.38 -20.69
CA ASN A 198 9.60 9.47 -19.85
C ASN A 198 8.49 10.45 -19.38
N ASP A 199 7.25 9.97 -19.25
CA ASP A 199 6.11 10.80 -18.82
C ASP A 199 6.34 11.40 -17.41
N PRO A 200 5.81 12.62 -17.13
CA PRO A 200 5.92 13.23 -15.80
C PRO A 200 5.32 12.34 -14.69
N LEU A 201 6.02 12.25 -13.56
CA LEU A 201 5.52 11.54 -12.38
C LEU A 201 4.36 12.32 -11.76
N GLY A 202 3.29 11.61 -11.41
CA GLY A 202 2.20 12.17 -10.62
C GLY A 202 1.43 11.03 -9.99
N ILE A 203 1.01 11.19 -8.74
CA ILE A 203 0.18 10.22 -8.01
C ILE A 203 -0.58 10.98 -6.94
N ASP A 204 -1.87 10.67 -6.80
CA ASP A 204 -2.70 11.20 -5.73
C ASP A 204 -3.63 10.08 -5.23
N PRO A 205 -3.48 9.62 -3.97
CA PRO A 205 -4.28 8.53 -3.43
C PRO A 205 -5.77 8.83 -3.34
N PHE A 206 -6.17 10.09 -3.41
CA PHE A 206 -7.55 10.54 -3.25
C PHE A 206 -8.20 10.93 -4.58
N ARG A 207 -7.53 10.67 -5.70
CA ARG A 207 -8.03 10.86 -7.06
C ARG A 207 -8.21 9.49 -7.74
N PRO A 208 -9.35 9.22 -8.40
CA PRO A 208 -9.51 8.00 -9.17
C PRO A 208 -8.85 8.13 -10.55
N GLY A 209 -8.35 7.00 -11.06
CA GLY A 209 -7.70 6.93 -12.36
C GLY A 209 -6.33 7.61 -12.38
N ARG A 210 -5.77 7.72 -13.59
CA ARG A 210 -4.43 8.28 -13.80
C ARG A 210 -4.34 9.71 -13.27
N THR A 211 -3.39 9.94 -12.36
CA THR A 211 -3.08 11.29 -11.88
C THR A 211 -1.90 11.89 -12.65
N HIS A 212 -2.12 13.03 -13.31
CA HIS A 212 -1.03 13.83 -13.87
C HIS A 212 -0.45 14.77 -12.80
N ALA A 213 0.83 15.11 -12.93
CA ALA A 213 1.52 16.04 -12.01
C ALA A 213 0.76 17.36 -11.79
N ALA A 214 0.18 17.91 -12.85
CA ALA A 214 -0.57 19.18 -12.80
C ALA A 214 -1.93 19.09 -12.09
N ASP A 215 -2.43 17.88 -11.86
CA ASP A 215 -3.73 17.60 -11.25
C ASP A 215 -3.63 17.14 -9.79
N MET A 216 -2.42 16.87 -9.32
CA MET A 216 -2.19 16.48 -7.93
C MET A 216 -2.68 17.56 -6.96
N GLY A 217 -3.40 17.15 -5.91
CA GLY A 217 -3.94 18.07 -4.90
C GLY A 217 -5.14 18.90 -5.36
N ARG A 218 -5.55 18.80 -6.63
CA ARG A 218 -6.80 19.42 -7.08
C ARG A 218 -7.98 18.66 -6.49
N ALA A 219 -9.01 19.40 -6.09
CA ALA A 219 -10.25 18.82 -5.62
C ALA A 219 -10.88 17.87 -6.67
N VAL A 220 -11.47 16.78 -6.18
CA VAL A 220 -12.32 15.87 -6.94
C VAL A 220 -13.69 15.82 -6.28
N SER A 221 -14.71 15.34 -7.01
CA SER A 221 -16.04 15.17 -6.41
C SER A 221 -15.97 14.14 -5.27
N PRO A 222 -16.79 14.27 -4.21
CA PRO A 222 -16.78 13.32 -3.09
C PRO A 222 -17.02 11.87 -3.53
N HIS A 223 -17.92 11.66 -4.50
CA HIS A 223 -18.18 10.34 -5.07
C HIS A 223 -16.96 9.75 -5.80
N ALA A 224 -16.19 10.59 -6.50
CA ALA A 224 -14.95 10.18 -7.14
C ALA A 224 -13.86 9.86 -6.10
N ALA A 225 -13.71 10.71 -5.07
CA ALA A 225 -12.77 10.49 -3.98
C ALA A 225 -13.02 9.15 -3.28
N ALA A 226 -14.28 8.82 -2.97
CA ALA A 226 -14.64 7.60 -2.24
C ALA A 226 -14.14 6.30 -2.89
N ARG A 227 -13.99 6.28 -4.22
CA ARG A 227 -13.46 5.12 -4.96
C ARG A 227 -11.93 5.08 -5.04
N SER A 228 -11.26 6.16 -4.71
CA SER A 228 -9.80 6.26 -4.79
C SER A 228 -9.14 5.37 -3.75
N TRP A 229 -8.02 4.73 -4.10
CA TRP A 229 -7.38 3.71 -3.27
C TRP A 229 -6.99 4.21 -1.87
N GLY A 230 -6.68 5.50 -1.74
CA GLY A 230 -6.38 6.13 -0.44
C GLY A 230 -7.53 6.05 0.55
N ASN A 231 -8.78 6.10 0.08
CA ASN A 231 -9.97 6.00 0.94
C ASN A 231 -10.36 4.55 1.27
N GLN A 232 -9.71 3.58 0.63
CA GLN A 232 -10.02 2.15 0.80
C GLN A 232 -9.24 1.50 1.96
N PHE A 233 -8.35 2.24 2.65
CA PHE A 233 -7.65 1.74 3.85
C PHE A 233 -8.59 1.49 5.05
N SER A 234 -9.81 2.00 5.00
CA SER A 234 -10.89 1.65 5.93
C SER A 234 -11.20 0.15 5.97
N SER A 235 -10.92 -0.57 4.88
CA SER A 235 -11.03 -2.03 4.82
C SER A 235 -9.93 -2.77 5.58
N LEU A 236 -8.91 -2.09 6.10
CA LEU A 236 -7.73 -2.65 6.76
C LEU A 236 -7.62 -2.28 8.25
N PRO A 237 -8.65 -2.45 9.10
CA PRO A 237 -8.77 -1.78 10.40
C PRO A 237 -7.66 -2.11 11.42
N CYS A 238 -6.95 -3.23 11.23
CA CYS A 238 -5.84 -3.69 12.08
C CYS A 238 -4.49 -3.04 11.75
N LEU A 239 -4.37 -2.37 10.61
CA LEU A 239 -3.12 -1.76 10.16
C LEU A 239 -2.72 -0.62 11.10
N GLU A 240 -1.45 -0.59 11.48
CA GLU A 240 -0.85 0.39 12.40
C GLU A 240 0.21 1.23 11.69
N GLU A 241 0.88 0.65 10.70
CA GLU A 241 1.95 1.30 9.95
C GLU A 241 1.80 1.03 8.44
N LEU A 242 1.82 2.10 7.65
CA LEU A 242 1.95 2.06 6.20
C LEU A 242 3.29 2.68 5.82
N VAL A 243 4.10 1.97 5.05
CA VAL A 243 5.32 2.49 4.45
C VAL A 243 5.12 2.53 2.94
N ILE A 244 5.38 3.68 2.32
CA ILE A 244 5.45 3.77 0.86
C ILE A 244 6.89 4.05 0.46
N GLU A 245 7.41 3.20 -0.42
CA GLU A 245 8.70 3.32 -1.06
C GLU A 245 8.49 3.81 -2.48
N PHE A 246 9.01 5.00 -2.78
CA PHE A 246 8.95 5.59 -4.10
C PHE A 246 10.34 5.54 -4.74
N GLU A 247 10.45 4.96 -5.91
CA GLU A 247 11.70 4.85 -6.66
C GLU A 247 11.53 5.45 -8.05
N THR A 248 12.53 6.23 -8.49
CA THR A 248 12.61 6.76 -9.85
C THR A 248 14.07 6.88 -10.29
N ILE A 249 14.31 7.17 -11.55
CA ILE A 249 15.64 7.54 -12.07
C ILE A 249 16.06 8.92 -11.57
N MET A 250 17.36 9.13 -11.34
CA MET A 250 17.89 10.39 -10.77
C MET A 250 17.45 11.65 -11.53
N ARG A 251 17.27 11.60 -12.85
CA ARG A 251 16.84 12.77 -13.64
C ARG A 251 15.42 13.25 -13.32
N LYS A 252 14.60 12.43 -12.64
CA LYS A 252 13.24 12.78 -12.18
C LYS A 252 13.17 13.06 -10.67
N ARG A 253 14.31 13.20 -9.99
CA ARG A 253 14.40 13.46 -8.54
C ARG A 253 13.45 14.57 -8.10
N ASP A 254 13.51 15.73 -8.75
CA ASP A 254 12.73 16.90 -8.33
C ASP A 254 11.21 16.68 -8.48
N GLN A 255 10.78 15.86 -9.45
CA GLN A 255 9.38 15.46 -9.59
C GLN A 255 8.97 14.54 -8.43
N LEU A 256 9.82 13.58 -8.07
CA LEU A 256 9.55 12.73 -6.91
C LEU A 256 9.55 13.54 -5.61
N ASP A 257 10.49 14.46 -5.41
CA ASP A 257 10.50 15.32 -4.23
C ASP A 257 9.22 16.17 -4.12
N ALA A 258 8.68 16.66 -5.24
CA ALA A 258 7.39 17.35 -5.26
C ALA A 258 6.22 16.45 -4.83
N ILE A 259 6.21 15.18 -5.27
CA ILE A 259 5.25 14.18 -4.80
C ILE A 259 5.40 13.96 -3.30
N ILE A 260 6.63 13.81 -2.80
CA ILE A 260 6.89 13.59 -1.37
C ILE A 260 6.42 14.77 -0.51
N GLN A 261 6.56 16.01 -0.99
CA GLN A 261 6.03 17.18 -0.26
C GLN A 261 4.51 17.09 -0.10
N GLN A 262 3.78 16.69 -1.14
CA GLN A 262 2.33 16.49 -1.05
C GLN A 262 1.98 15.25 -0.22
N ALA A 263 2.79 14.20 -0.29
CA ALA A 263 2.56 12.95 0.44
C ALA A 263 2.58 13.12 1.96
N LEU A 264 3.32 14.12 2.46
CA LEU A 264 3.33 14.48 3.89
C LEU A 264 1.96 14.95 4.39
N GLU A 265 1.10 15.44 3.50
CA GLU A 265 -0.25 15.91 3.83
C GLU A 265 -1.31 14.81 3.67
N TRP A 266 -0.95 13.64 3.13
CA TRP A 266 -1.89 12.55 2.94
C TRP A 266 -2.31 11.93 4.28
N ASN A 267 -3.63 11.85 4.48
CA ASN A 267 -4.25 11.20 5.63
C ASN A 267 -5.18 10.09 5.15
N PHE A 268 -4.77 8.85 5.33
CA PHE A 268 -5.58 7.71 4.88
C PHE A 268 -6.63 7.36 5.94
N PRO A 269 -7.94 7.41 5.64
CA PRO A 269 -8.97 7.09 6.60
C PRO A 269 -8.96 5.59 6.95
N MET A 270 -8.99 5.30 8.25
CA MET A 270 -9.09 3.93 8.77
C MET A 270 -10.47 3.68 9.38
N GLN A 271 -10.84 4.50 10.35
CA GLN A 271 -12.16 4.52 10.99
C GLN A 271 -12.46 5.99 11.20
N ALA A 272 -12.88 6.65 10.12
CA ALA A 272 -13.08 8.11 10.07
C ALA A 272 -14.10 8.55 11.12
N ASP A 273 -15.16 7.76 11.33
CA ASP A 273 -16.17 7.90 12.39
C ASP A 273 -15.57 8.01 13.80
N LYS A 274 -14.40 7.41 14.02
CA LYS A 274 -13.67 7.42 15.30
C LYS A 274 -12.44 8.34 15.29
N GLY A 275 -12.29 9.16 14.26
CA GLY A 275 -11.14 10.04 14.06
C GLY A 275 -9.82 9.29 13.87
N LEU A 276 -9.83 8.05 13.38
CA LEU A 276 -8.62 7.24 13.18
C LEU A 276 -8.13 7.29 11.73
N TYR A 277 -6.88 7.73 11.56
CA TYR A 277 -6.22 7.89 10.27
C TYR A 277 -4.79 7.34 10.31
N LEU A 278 -4.25 6.98 9.14
CA LEU A 278 -2.80 6.86 8.95
C LEU A 278 -2.28 8.23 8.55
N VAL A 279 -1.48 8.82 9.44
CA VAL A 279 -0.94 10.18 9.28
C VAL A 279 0.56 10.07 9.04
N ALA A 280 1.08 10.87 8.11
CA ALA A 280 2.50 10.88 7.79
C ALA A 280 3.35 11.18 9.04
N ASP A 281 4.48 10.50 9.15
CA ASP A 281 5.53 10.81 10.11
C ASP A 281 6.67 11.50 9.35
N PRO A 282 6.77 12.85 9.36
CA PRO A 282 7.79 13.56 8.59
C PRO A 282 9.22 13.13 8.96
N THR A 283 9.42 12.70 10.21
CA THR A 283 10.74 12.25 10.71
C THR A 283 11.14 10.88 10.15
N SER A 284 10.20 10.14 9.54
CA SER A 284 10.44 8.86 8.90
C SER A 284 10.98 8.98 7.48
N LYS A 285 10.97 10.18 6.87
CA LYS A 285 11.49 10.38 5.51
C LYS A 285 12.96 9.96 5.45
N ARG A 286 13.27 8.99 4.59
CA ARG A 286 14.65 8.55 4.31
C ARG A 286 14.84 8.45 2.81
N ALA A 287 15.89 9.10 2.31
CA ALA A 287 16.25 9.10 0.90
C ALA A 287 17.53 8.29 0.68
N TYR A 288 17.56 7.52 -0.40
CA TYR A 288 18.66 6.67 -0.79
C TYR A 288 18.88 6.74 -2.30
N THR A 289 20.04 6.28 -2.73
CA THR A 289 20.32 5.99 -4.13
C THR A 289 20.87 4.59 -4.29
N TRP A 290 20.67 4.01 -5.46
CA TRP A 290 21.31 2.75 -5.84
C TRP A 290 21.58 2.71 -7.34
N ILE A 291 22.45 1.80 -7.77
CA ILE A 291 22.84 1.65 -9.18
C ILE A 291 22.21 0.37 -9.71
N GLY A 292 21.40 0.50 -10.76
CA GLY A 292 20.71 -0.60 -11.43
C GLY A 292 20.96 -0.60 -12.94
N ALA A 293 20.24 -1.44 -13.67
CA ALA A 293 20.28 -1.45 -15.13
C ALA A 293 19.73 -0.15 -15.73
N LYS A 294 20.28 0.25 -16.87
CA LYS A 294 19.75 1.40 -17.63
C LYS A 294 18.30 1.20 -18.06
N GLU A 295 17.55 2.30 -18.08
CA GLU A 295 16.17 2.33 -18.57
C GLU A 295 16.01 1.68 -19.96
N ALA A 296 16.95 1.92 -20.87
CA ALA A 296 16.94 1.31 -22.21
C ALA A 296 17.01 -0.23 -22.18
N GLU A 297 17.75 -0.82 -21.24
CA GLU A 297 17.82 -2.27 -21.08
C GLU A 297 16.52 -2.82 -20.48
N LEU A 298 15.91 -2.09 -19.55
CA LEU A 298 14.59 -2.45 -18.99
C LEU A 298 13.51 -2.41 -20.09
N GLN A 299 13.55 -1.43 -20.99
CA GLN A 299 12.60 -1.31 -22.10
C GLN A 299 12.74 -2.44 -23.13
N ARG A 300 13.96 -2.97 -23.35
CA ARG A 300 14.20 -4.12 -24.22
C ARG A 300 13.60 -5.42 -23.70
N GLN A 301 13.31 -5.51 -22.40
CA GLN A 301 12.71 -6.71 -21.81
C GLN A 301 11.23 -6.92 -22.15
N ARG A 302 10.63 -6.10 -23.01
CA ARG A 302 9.20 -6.23 -23.37
C ARG A 302 8.86 -7.67 -23.75
N PRO A 303 8.04 -8.37 -22.96
CA PRO A 303 7.37 -9.55 -23.42
C PRO A 303 6.34 -9.12 -24.47
N ALA A 304 6.19 -9.91 -25.54
CA ALA A 304 4.90 -9.97 -26.22
C ALA A 304 3.80 -10.22 -25.17
N TRP A 305 2.64 -9.61 -25.38
CA TRP A 305 1.41 -9.71 -24.57
C TRP A 305 1.20 -11.06 -23.85
N PRO A 306 0.51 -11.08 -22.69
CA PRO A 306 0.34 -12.28 -21.88
C PRO A 306 -0.55 -13.28 -22.63
N VAL A 307 0.09 -14.25 -23.29
CA VAL A 307 -0.52 -15.55 -23.56
C VAL A 307 0.13 -16.48 -22.55
N ASP A 308 -0.69 -17.13 -21.73
CA ASP A 308 -0.29 -18.32 -20.98
C ASP A 308 0.30 -19.33 -21.96
N THR A 309 1.61 -19.28 -22.19
CA THR A 309 2.33 -20.26 -22.99
C THR A 309 3.58 -20.67 -22.26
N GLU A 310 3.66 -21.98 -22.10
CA GLU A 310 4.65 -22.72 -21.36
C GLU A 310 6.09 -22.37 -21.78
N ALA A 311 6.98 -22.57 -20.81
CA ALA A 311 8.43 -22.46 -20.86
C ALA A 311 9.06 -22.76 -22.23
N GLY A 312 9.46 -21.70 -22.94
CA GLY A 312 10.47 -21.75 -23.99
C GLY A 312 11.84 -21.43 -23.38
N SER A 313 12.73 -22.41 -23.35
CA SER A 313 14.14 -22.22 -23.01
C SER A 313 14.84 -21.44 -24.12
N GLU A 314 15.25 -20.20 -23.85
CA GLU A 314 16.24 -19.51 -24.69
C GLU A 314 17.53 -19.31 -23.90
N SER A 315 18.47 -20.18 -24.21
CA SER A 315 19.90 -20.03 -23.92
C SER A 315 20.51 -19.02 -24.89
N GLN A 316 20.87 -17.85 -24.38
CA GLN A 316 21.86 -16.98 -25.02
C GLN A 316 23.19 -17.06 -24.27
N SER A 317 24.23 -17.35 -25.04
CA SER A 317 25.61 -17.51 -24.66
C SER A 317 26.28 -16.17 -24.35
N GLY A 318 26.90 -16.09 -23.16
CA GLY A 318 28.27 -15.61 -22.92
C GLY A 318 28.62 -14.15 -23.25
N GLN A 319 28.71 -13.33 -22.20
CA GLN A 319 29.96 -12.68 -21.80
C GLN A 319 29.99 -12.61 -20.26
N GLU A 320 31.03 -13.17 -19.64
CA GLU A 320 31.31 -12.97 -18.20
C GLU A 320 31.70 -11.51 -18.01
N GLN A 321 30.71 -10.67 -17.71
CA GLN A 321 30.95 -9.35 -17.13
C GLN A 321 31.41 -9.54 -15.68
N PRO A 322 32.38 -8.74 -15.20
CA PRO A 322 32.88 -8.82 -13.83
C PRO A 322 31.71 -8.66 -12.87
N ILE A 323 31.54 -9.63 -11.96
CA ILE A 323 30.42 -9.70 -10.99
C ILE A 323 30.24 -8.33 -10.34
N PRO A 324 29.21 -7.57 -10.72
CA PRO A 324 28.96 -6.26 -10.13
C PRO A 324 28.62 -6.45 -8.66
N ALA A 325 29.09 -5.53 -7.82
CA ALA A 325 28.70 -5.56 -6.42
C ALA A 325 27.18 -5.54 -6.30
N ALA A 326 26.70 -6.39 -5.41
CA ALA A 326 25.29 -6.54 -5.10
C ALA A 326 24.65 -5.16 -4.84
N PRO A 327 23.49 -4.83 -5.45
CA PRO A 327 22.92 -3.49 -5.36
C PRO A 327 22.61 -3.16 -3.90
N ALA A 328 23.10 -2.02 -3.43
CA ALA A 328 22.92 -1.56 -2.07
C ALA A 328 22.29 -0.17 -2.09
N LEU A 329 21.38 0.08 -1.15
CA LEU A 329 20.89 1.42 -0.89
C LEU A 329 22.01 2.20 -0.20
N VAL A 330 22.38 3.33 -0.78
CA VAL A 330 23.33 4.29 -0.23
C VAL A 330 22.55 5.50 0.24
N PRO A 331 22.65 5.94 1.51
CA PRO A 331 21.99 7.15 1.98
C PRO A 331 22.26 8.33 1.05
N PHE A 332 21.22 9.12 0.75
CA PHE A 332 21.34 10.30 -0.09
C PHE A 332 21.54 11.55 0.77
N ASP A 333 22.76 12.08 0.78
CA ASP A 333 23.09 13.31 1.48
C ASP A 333 22.90 14.52 0.55
N HIS A 334 21.88 15.33 0.83
CA HIS A 334 21.50 16.53 0.07
C HIS A 334 22.62 17.60 -0.11
N PRO A 335 23.64 17.78 0.75
CA PRO A 335 24.52 18.95 0.64
C PRO A 335 25.56 18.93 -0.49
N SER A 336 25.89 17.79 -1.09
CA SER A 336 27.13 17.67 -1.90
C SER A 336 26.91 17.69 -3.42
N ASP A 337 25.69 17.48 -3.91
CA ASP A 337 25.43 17.25 -5.36
C ASP A 337 24.95 18.50 -6.12
N MET A 338 24.81 19.67 -5.47
CA MET A 338 24.25 20.89 -6.07
C MET A 338 25.28 21.90 -6.56
N GLY A 339 26.58 21.58 -6.57
CA GLY A 339 27.55 22.53 -7.09
C GLY A 339 28.96 22.02 -7.13
N THR A 340 29.30 21.23 -8.16
CA THR A 340 30.59 21.31 -8.86
C THR A 340 30.67 20.31 -10.02
N ASN A 341 31.21 20.77 -11.16
CA ASN A 341 31.94 19.91 -12.09
C ASN A 341 33.17 19.33 -11.35
N ILE A 342 32.96 18.31 -10.54
CA ILE A 342 34.01 17.45 -9.95
C ILE A 342 33.57 16.02 -10.30
N ASP A 343 33.82 15.56 -11.53
CA ASP A 343 35.06 14.87 -11.89
C ASP A 343 36.21 15.13 -10.93
N THR A 344 36.22 14.41 -9.79
CA THR A 344 37.35 13.70 -9.17
C THR A 344 37.11 13.47 -7.67
N ASN A 345 37.32 12.23 -7.23
CA ASN A 345 37.55 11.83 -5.84
C ASN A 345 36.37 11.61 -4.88
N ILE A 346 35.36 10.86 -5.33
CA ILE A 346 34.83 9.76 -4.51
C ILE A 346 35.05 8.49 -5.33
N GLY A 347 35.74 7.51 -4.75
CA GLY A 347 36.30 6.33 -5.43
C GLY A 347 35.57 5.92 -6.71
N ASN A 348 36.26 6.13 -7.84
CA ASN A 348 35.87 5.79 -9.21
C ASN A 348 35.41 4.32 -9.32
N ARG A 349 34.17 4.03 -8.93
CA ARG A 349 33.35 3.09 -9.67
C ARG A 349 32.68 3.92 -10.74
N GLN A 350 33.35 4.01 -11.89
CA GLN A 350 32.70 4.38 -13.14
C GLN A 350 31.36 3.65 -13.17
N VAL A 351 30.27 4.43 -13.20
CA VAL A 351 28.96 3.91 -13.57
C VAL A 351 29.20 3.23 -14.91
N GLY A 352 29.14 1.90 -14.94
CA GLY A 352 29.42 1.13 -16.13
C GLY A 352 28.52 1.61 -17.26
N ALA A 353 28.98 1.46 -18.50
CA ALA A 353 28.26 1.91 -19.70
C ALA A 353 26.79 1.43 -19.78
N ASP A 354 26.40 0.43 -18.98
CA ASP A 354 25.08 -0.21 -18.97
C ASP A 354 24.27 0.01 -17.69
N THR A 355 24.72 0.89 -16.78
CA THR A 355 24.05 1.14 -15.49
C THR A 355 23.50 2.56 -15.34
N GLU A 356 22.51 2.72 -14.47
CA GLU A 356 21.84 4.00 -14.17
C GLU A 356 21.60 4.15 -12.67
N LYS A 357 21.65 5.39 -12.18
CA LYS A 357 21.44 5.73 -10.76
C LYS A 357 19.96 5.98 -10.53
N PHE A 358 19.41 5.31 -9.51
CA PHE A 358 18.04 5.46 -9.05
C PHE A 358 18.00 6.24 -7.74
N TYR A 359 16.93 7.01 -7.56
CA TYR A 359 16.57 7.76 -6.35
C TYR A 359 15.39 7.08 -5.68
N VAL A 360 15.51 6.79 -4.39
CA VAL A 360 14.49 6.07 -3.61
C VAL A 360 14.16 6.89 -2.36
N VAL A 361 12.88 7.08 -2.08
CA VAL A 361 12.41 7.74 -0.86
C VAL A 361 11.42 6.83 -0.14
N PHE A 362 11.68 6.60 1.14
CA PHE A 362 10.75 5.95 2.05
C PHE A 362 10.03 7.00 2.87
N LEU A 363 8.71 6.85 3.00
CA LEU A 363 7.88 7.62 3.91
C LEU A 363 6.94 6.69 4.67
N THR A 364 6.73 6.96 5.96
CA THR A 364 5.87 6.16 6.84
C THR A 364 4.68 6.96 7.32
N TRP A 365 3.51 6.33 7.31
CA TRP A 365 2.29 6.80 7.94
C TRP A 365 1.95 5.88 9.11
N LYS A 366 1.62 6.46 10.26
CA LYS A 366 1.29 5.73 11.48
C LYS A 366 -0.16 5.99 11.87
N LYS A 367 -0.81 4.95 12.39
CA LYS A 367 -2.17 5.06 12.91
C LYS A 367 -2.21 6.02 14.08
N ARG A 368 -3.00 7.07 13.97
CA ARG A 368 -3.20 8.09 15.01
C ARG A 368 -4.69 8.43 15.11
N ARG A 369 -5.08 8.86 16.30
CA ARG A 369 -6.35 9.56 16.49
C ARG A 369 -6.10 11.04 16.25
N VAL A 370 -6.84 11.62 15.30
CA VAL A 370 -6.79 13.05 14.98
C VAL A 370 -7.97 13.71 15.67
N GLN A 371 -7.73 14.79 16.42
CA GLN A 371 -8.82 15.56 17.04
C GLN A 371 -9.51 16.41 15.99
N GLU A 372 -10.82 16.61 16.13
CA GLU A 372 -11.66 17.34 15.15
C GLU A 372 -11.20 18.80 14.93
N SER A 373 -10.48 19.40 15.88
CA SER A 373 -9.86 20.73 15.74
C SER A 373 -8.60 20.77 14.87
N ASP A 374 -7.96 19.64 14.61
CA ASP A 374 -6.79 19.53 13.71
C ASP A 374 -7.21 19.28 12.25
N VAL A 375 -8.52 19.14 12.01
CA VAL A 375 -9.16 18.76 10.74
C VAL A 375 -9.56 20.02 9.93
N ASP A 376 -9.20 21.23 10.37
CA ASP A 376 -9.54 22.51 9.72
C ASP A 376 -8.97 22.72 8.28
N GLY A 377 -8.28 21.71 7.72
CA GLY A 377 -7.92 21.62 6.30
C GLY A 377 -8.42 20.37 5.58
N ILE A 378 -9.11 19.46 6.27
CA ILE A 378 -9.68 18.24 5.70
C ILE A 378 -11.08 18.59 5.22
N SER A 379 -11.28 18.43 3.92
CA SER A 379 -12.56 18.60 3.24
C SER A 379 -13.70 17.89 4.01
N TRP A 380 -14.51 18.67 4.73
CA TRP A 380 -15.69 18.26 5.51
C TRP A 380 -16.74 17.46 4.71
N TYR A 381 -16.54 17.29 3.41
CA TYR A 381 -17.49 16.70 2.48
C TYR A 381 -17.55 15.17 2.50
N ILE A 382 -16.61 14.47 3.16
CA ILE A 382 -16.66 13.00 3.26
C ILE A 382 -17.67 12.54 4.34
N TYR A 383 -17.83 13.30 5.42
CA TYR A 383 -18.80 12.97 6.49
C TYR A 383 -20.24 12.92 5.97
N PHE A 384 -20.63 13.87 5.11
CA PHE A 384 -22.00 13.97 4.60
C PHE A 384 -22.37 12.88 3.58
N ALA A 385 -21.41 12.34 2.82
CA ALA A 385 -21.71 11.32 1.80
C ALA A 385 -22.05 9.95 2.41
N PHE A 386 -21.39 9.57 3.51
CA PHE A 386 -21.66 8.31 4.20
C PHE A 386 -22.97 8.34 5.01
N GLU A 387 -23.33 9.50 5.57
CA GLU A 387 -24.53 9.64 6.40
C GLU A 387 -25.82 9.67 5.56
N LEU A 388 -25.74 10.17 4.32
CA LEU A 388 -26.86 10.14 3.36
C LEU A 388 -27.20 8.72 2.86
N ASP A 389 -26.21 7.85 2.61
CA ASP A 389 -26.46 6.46 2.21
C ASP A 389 -27.08 5.64 3.36
N SER A 390 -26.67 5.92 4.61
CA SER A 390 -27.24 5.25 5.78
C SER A 390 -28.68 5.69 6.05
N LEU A 391 -29.04 6.95 5.77
CA LEU A 391 -30.41 7.46 5.87
C LEU A 391 -31.31 6.97 4.72
N LEU A 392 -30.76 6.83 3.50
CA LEU A 392 -31.50 6.28 2.36
C LEU A 392 -31.72 4.76 2.48
N SER A 393 -30.78 4.02 3.10
CA SER A 393 -30.94 2.59 3.39
C SER A 393 -31.97 2.30 4.49
N LEU A 394 -32.23 3.22 5.41
CA LEU A 394 -33.25 3.08 6.46
C LEU A 394 -34.68 3.38 5.97
N SER A 395 -34.82 3.99 4.79
CA SER A 395 -36.11 4.32 4.19
C SER A 395 -36.76 3.18 3.38
N TRP A 396 -36.03 2.09 3.10
CA TRP A 396 -36.51 0.98 2.28
C TRP A 396 -36.42 -0.35 3.03
N GLY A 397 -37.20 -0.47 4.10
CA GLY A 397 -37.31 -1.71 4.88
C GLY A 397 -38.65 -1.81 5.57
N GLY A 398 -39.70 -2.22 4.85
CA GLY A 398 -41.00 -2.51 5.47
C GLY A 398 -42.12 -2.91 4.51
N SER A 399 -42.29 -4.23 4.35
CA SER A 399 -43.57 -4.96 4.22
C SER A 399 -44.39 -4.84 2.92
N GLY A 400 -44.60 -5.98 2.26
CA GLY A 400 -45.53 -6.13 1.14
C GLY A 400 -46.97 -6.44 1.54
N LEU A 401 -47.91 -6.15 0.62
CA LEU A 401 -49.14 -6.93 0.32
C LEU A 401 -49.86 -6.33 -0.93
N GLY A 402 -50.07 -7.21 -1.93
CA GLY A 402 -51.19 -7.34 -2.87
C GLY A 402 -52.00 -6.17 -3.48
N PHE A 403 -52.06 -6.22 -4.82
CA PHE A 403 -53.20 -6.00 -5.75
C PHE A 403 -53.64 -4.60 -6.25
N CYS A 404 -53.52 -4.47 -7.60
CA CYS A 404 -54.36 -3.85 -8.65
C CYS A 404 -54.83 -2.36 -8.65
N ASN A 405 -54.47 -1.71 -9.78
CA ASN A 405 -55.11 -0.66 -10.60
C ASN A 405 -56.20 0.27 -9.99
N CYS A 406 -55.99 1.59 -10.15
CA CYS A 406 -56.80 2.52 -10.96
C CYS A 406 -56.28 3.98 -10.82
N ASP A 407 -56.71 4.82 -11.77
CA ASP A 407 -56.21 6.15 -12.17
C ASP A 407 -56.31 7.34 -11.17
N THR A 408 -55.53 8.38 -11.52
CA THR A 408 -55.75 9.84 -11.40
C THR A 408 -55.65 10.60 -10.07
N GLU A 409 -54.87 11.68 -10.17
CA GLU A 409 -54.97 13.03 -9.55
C GLU A 409 -54.60 13.29 -8.07
N ASN A 410 -53.73 14.30 -7.95
CA ASN A 410 -53.55 15.27 -6.85
C ASN A 410 -53.16 14.77 -5.44
N ALA A 411 -51.88 14.99 -5.10
CA ALA A 411 -51.52 15.58 -3.81
C ALA A 411 -50.11 16.19 -3.85
N SER A 412 -50.07 17.52 -3.97
CA SER A 412 -48.94 18.37 -3.64
C SER A 412 -48.71 18.43 -2.12
N SER A 413 -47.47 18.75 -1.73
CA SER A 413 -47.06 19.35 -0.44
C SER A 413 -46.48 18.42 0.64
N THR A 414 -45.28 17.89 0.42
CA THR A 414 -44.34 17.60 1.55
C THR A 414 -42.85 17.50 1.17
N ALA A 415 -42.36 18.21 0.13
CA ALA A 415 -40.96 18.07 -0.33
C ALA A 415 -40.14 19.36 -0.44
N TYR A 416 -40.66 20.52 0.00
CA TYR A 416 -40.00 21.81 -0.26
C TYR A 416 -39.33 22.49 0.96
N ASN A 417 -39.29 21.88 2.14
CA ASN A 417 -38.76 22.53 3.35
C ASN A 417 -37.36 22.08 3.82
N LEU A 418 -36.63 21.26 3.06
CA LEU A 418 -35.27 20.83 3.43
C LEU A 418 -34.15 21.45 2.58
N VAL A 419 -34.47 22.32 1.62
CA VAL A 419 -33.49 22.93 0.70
C VAL A 419 -33.16 24.40 1.05
N PHE A 420 -33.87 25.03 1.99
CA PHE A 420 -33.74 26.48 2.25
C PHE A 420 -32.87 26.89 3.46
N ILE A 421 -32.29 25.95 4.20
CA ILE A 421 -31.36 26.25 5.29
C ILE A 421 -29.97 25.72 4.89
N TYR A 422 -29.26 26.40 3.99
CA TYR A 422 -27.78 26.41 3.89
C TYR A 422 -27.30 27.36 2.77
N MET A 423 -27.89 28.56 2.66
CA MET A 423 -27.37 29.63 1.80
C MET A 423 -27.01 30.93 2.56
N PHE A 424 -26.92 30.87 3.88
CA PHE A 424 -26.44 31.98 4.71
C PHE A 424 -25.55 31.43 5.81
N LEU A 425 -24.25 31.30 5.53
CA LEU A 425 -23.10 31.46 6.45
C LEU A 425 -21.85 31.00 5.71
N GLY A 426 -21.16 31.96 5.10
CA GLY A 426 -19.92 31.72 4.36
C GLY A 426 -19.34 33.03 3.83
N SER A 427 -19.24 34.03 4.71
CA SER A 427 -18.56 35.29 4.40
C SER A 427 -17.07 35.02 4.26
N THR A 428 -16.56 35.16 3.04
CA THR A 428 -15.17 34.99 2.67
C THR A 428 -14.33 36.12 3.29
N LYS A 429 -13.39 35.77 4.18
CA LYS A 429 -12.28 36.66 4.54
C LYS A 429 -11.33 36.73 3.35
N VAL A 430 -11.54 37.73 2.49
CA VAL A 430 -10.57 38.20 1.51
C VAL A 430 -9.39 38.83 2.26
N LYS A 431 -8.23 38.17 2.27
CA LYS A 431 -6.95 38.82 2.59
C LYS A 431 -6.50 39.58 1.35
N ASN A 432 -6.60 40.90 1.38
CA ASN A 432 -6.07 41.77 0.34
C ASN A 432 -4.54 41.88 0.39
N PRO A 433 -3.89 42.17 -0.75
CA PRO A 433 -2.45 42.18 -0.91
C PRO A 433 -1.81 43.49 -0.39
N LEU A 434 -0.50 43.40 -0.16
CA LEU A 434 0.42 44.51 0.12
C LEU A 434 0.29 45.65 -0.91
N PRO A 435 0.44 46.93 -0.49
CA PRO A 435 0.91 47.97 -1.38
C PRO A 435 2.26 48.57 -0.95
N TYR A 436 3.01 48.88 -2.00
CA TYR A 436 4.30 49.57 -2.04
C TYR A 436 4.19 51.02 -1.52
N LYS A 437 5.34 51.55 -1.06
CA LYS A 437 5.55 52.89 -0.51
C LYS A 437 5.22 54.01 -1.50
N GLY A 438 4.56 55.06 -1.01
CA GLY A 438 4.44 56.36 -1.69
C GLY A 438 3.74 57.38 -0.77
N ALA A 439 4.42 58.49 -0.49
CA ALA A 439 4.12 59.46 0.56
C ALA A 439 2.91 60.38 0.29
N VAL A 440 2.54 61.12 1.35
CA VAL A 440 1.88 62.44 1.42
C VAL A 440 0.55 62.43 2.21
N SER A 441 0.65 62.94 3.45
CA SER A 441 -0.42 63.54 4.29
C SER A 441 -0.73 64.99 3.80
N PRO A 442 -1.81 65.71 4.20
CA PRO A 442 -2.37 65.71 5.57
C PRO A 442 -3.87 66.08 5.77
N THR A 443 -4.25 66.16 7.07
CA THR A 443 -5.35 66.93 7.71
C THR A 443 -6.80 66.46 7.49
N SER A 444 -7.75 66.45 8.44
CA SER A 444 -7.85 66.95 9.83
C SER A 444 -9.04 66.30 10.57
N ALA A 445 -9.04 66.46 11.89
CA ALA A 445 -9.92 65.94 12.95
C ALA A 445 -11.44 66.29 12.91
N PHE A 446 -12.25 65.54 13.69
CA PHE A 446 -13.33 65.93 14.65
C PHE A 446 -14.01 64.62 15.16
N VAL A 447 -13.79 64.10 16.37
CA VAL A 447 -14.34 64.38 17.74
C VAL A 447 -15.79 63.88 18.00
N THR A 448 -15.93 63.10 19.10
CA THR A 448 -17.14 62.73 19.91
C THR A 448 -18.18 61.78 19.29
N SER A 449 -18.85 60.83 19.98
CA SER A 449 -19.14 60.60 21.41
C SER A 449 -19.46 59.11 21.67
N LEU A 450 -19.26 58.66 22.92
CA LEU A 450 -19.82 57.43 23.50
C LEU A 450 -21.36 57.47 23.57
N ALA A 451 -22.00 56.31 23.39
CA ALA A 451 -23.21 55.94 24.11
C ALA A 451 -23.31 54.41 24.27
N TRP A 452 -23.48 53.98 25.51
CA TRP A 452 -23.78 52.62 25.95
C TRP A 452 -25.27 52.32 25.73
N VAL A 453 -25.62 51.11 25.28
CA VAL A 453 -26.94 50.52 25.52
C VAL A 453 -26.75 49.04 25.87
N THR A 454 -27.17 48.70 27.08
CA THR A 454 -27.30 47.37 27.68
C THR A 454 -28.60 46.66 27.23
N PRO A 455 -28.75 45.34 27.49
CA PRO A 455 -29.65 44.46 26.76
C PRO A 455 -31.04 44.34 27.39
N ILE A 456 -32.03 43.92 26.59
CA ILE A 456 -33.34 43.46 27.05
C ILE A 456 -33.49 41.97 26.71
N SER A 457 -33.78 41.19 27.75
CA SER A 457 -34.15 39.78 27.74
C SER A 457 -35.67 39.58 27.67
N PHE A 458 -36.05 38.33 27.37
CA PHE A 458 -37.36 37.65 27.44
C PHE A 458 -38.29 37.97 26.25
N MET A 459 -38.85 36.98 25.54
CA MET A 459 -39.37 35.66 25.94
C MET A 459 -39.15 34.61 24.86
#